data_AF-A0AAP8NDH4-F1
#
_entry.id   AF-A0AAP8NDH4-F1
#
_cell.length_a   1.000
_cell.length_b   1.000
_cell.length_c   1.000
_cell.angle_alpha   90.00
_cell.angle_beta   90.00
_cell.angle_gamma   90.00
#
_symmetry.space_group_name_H-M   'P 1'
#
loop_
_entity.id
_entity.type
_entity.pdbx_description
1 polymer ?
#
loop_
_entity_poly.entity_id
_entity_poly.type
_entity_poly.pdbx_seq_one_letter_code
_entity_poly.pdbx_strand_id
1 'polypeptide(L)'
;MKLENKGREILDITRAKAKQYEFGIEEEYHVDLPQDPKRLLVFTIGVLGELAALESRPSDEREGHKQELKQQLVLAGQFFESLSLSRLTTEIDEYLKILSSASYYLADMPGSSLVLARAVATNPPELTSSRLECLLVWLLKSELNQNFALASLGSYNDQIRRLAMAYRAFINTEADLSDVEDELNEFRSTVYASGSDREVLLVDTINALIKRKINNSSLICLPKYTGLEQNRWHQTLANEKFMKEFWPAQRLVGRLGVLKGESAVMQMPTSAGKTKSIELIIRSGFLSGRAKLAVIVAPFRALCREITQGFMESFEHDSVNINELRDVTSVDEDEQEFLKFLLGEDFKGKHDHTVIVSTPEKLVYLLRHEPSLAKKNRLVDI
;
A
#
# COMPACT_ATOMS: atom_id res chain seq x y z
N MET A 1 22.18 14.42 -7.65
CA MET A 1 21.35 14.98 -8.74
C MET A 1 20.14 15.68 -8.13
N LYS A 2 19.82 16.91 -8.54
CA LYS A 2 18.58 17.61 -8.12
C LYS A 2 17.97 18.28 -9.34
N LEU A 3 16.64 18.26 -9.45
CA LEU A 3 15.91 18.96 -10.50
C LEU A 3 15.97 20.47 -10.19
N GLU A 4 16.91 21.15 -10.85
CA GLU A 4 17.13 22.60 -10.75
C GLU A 4 15.99 23.39 -11.40
N ASN A 5 16.00 24.72 -11.24
CA ASN A 5 14.93 25.63 -11.68
C ASN A 5 14.52 25.41 -13.15
N LYS A 6 15.49 25.28 -14.07
CA LYS A 6 15.22 25.02 -15.49
C LYS A 6 14.52 23.68 -15.72
N GLY A 7 14.85 22.65 -14.94
CA GLY A 7 14.17 21.36 -15.03
C GLY A 7 12.73 21.43 -14.49
N ARG A 8 12.50 22.24 -13.45
CA ARG A 8 11.14 22.49 -12.94
C ARG A 8 10.27 23.22 -13.96
N GLU A 9 10.82 24.22 -14.65
CA GLU A 9 10.13 24.92 -15.73
C GLU A 9 9.69 23.97 -16.85
N ILE A 10 10.58 23.08 -17.31
CA ILE A 10 10.23 22.08 -18.33
C ILE A 10 9.12 21.14 -17.82
N LEU A 11 9.21 20.68 -16.57
CA LEU A 11 8.16 19.86 -15.95
C LEU A 11 6.81 20.59 -15.91
N ASP A 12 6.78 21.84 -15.45
CA ASP A 12 5.54 22.61 -15.29
C ASP A 12 4.88 22.88 -16.65
N ILE A 13 5.66 23.18 -17.69
CA ILE A 13 5.14 23.34 -19.06
C ILE A 13 4.61 22.02 -19.61
N THR A 14 5.32 20.91 -19.38
CA THR A 14 4.87 19.57 -19.79
C THR A 14 3.55 19.21 -19.12
N ARG A 15 3.40 19.54 -17.82
CA ARG A 15 2.16 19.37 -17.05
C ARG A 15 1.02 20.23 -17.60
N ALA A 16 1.30 21.48 -17.95
CA ALA A 16 0.30 22.36 -18.55
C ALA A 16 -0.21 21.77 -19.87
N LYS A 17 0.69 21.34 -20.76
CA LYS A 17 0.34 20.68 -22.03
C LYS A 17 -0.48 19.41 -21.81
N ALA A 18 -0.09 18.55 -20.86
CA ALA A 18 -0.84 17.36 -20.48
C ALA A 18 -2.26 17.68 -20.00
N LYS A 19 -2.41 18.71 -19.15
CA LYS A 19 -3.72 19.15 -18.66
C LYS A 19 -4.61 19.72 -19.74
N GLN A 20 -4.05 20.40 -20.74
CA GLN A 20 -4.82 20.90 -21.88
C GLN A 20 -5.43 19.74 -22.70
N TYR A 21 -4.70 18.63 -22.88
CA TYR A 21 -5.27 17.41 -23.45
C TYR A 21 -6.32 16.76 -22.54
N GLU A 22 -6.06 16.68 -21.23
CA GLU A 22 -7.00 16.10 -20.25
C GLU A 22 -8.35 16.85 -20.22
N PHE A 23 -8.32 18.18 -20.34
CA PHE A 23 -9.52 19.02 -20.38
C PHE A 23 -10.14 19.13 -21.78
N GLY A 24 -9.59 18.48 -22.80
CA GLY A 24 -10.12 18.50 -24.16
C GLY A 24 -10.02 19.86 -24.84
N ILE A 25 -9.03 20.69 -24.47
CA ILE A 25 -8.77 21.98 -25.12
C ILE A 25 -8.23 21.73 -26.53
N GLU A 26 -8.69 22.49 -27.52
CA GLU A 26 -8.22 22.38 -28.91
C GLU A 26 -6.73 22.75 -29.03
N GLU A 27 -6.00 22.03 -29.90
CA GLU A 27 -4.53 22.12 -29.97
C GLU A 27 -4.00 23.52 -30.31
N GLU A 28 -4.81 24.34 -31.00
CA GLU A 28 -4.48 25.74 -31.32
C GLU A 28 -4.38 26.66 -30.08
N TYR A 29 -5.04 26.29 -28.96
CA TYR A 29 -4.96 27.01 -27.69
C TYR A 29 -3.94 26.42 -26.73
N HIS A 30 -3.16 25.43 -27.16
CA HIS A 30 -2.18 24.79 -26.29
C HIS A 30 -1.00 25.71 -26.02
N VAL A 31 -0.36 25.49 -24.87
CA VAL A 31 0.86 26.21 -24.50
C VAL A 31 1.98 25.87 -25.47
N ASP A 32 2.73 26.90 -25.87
CA ASP A 32 3.97 26.72 -26.62
C ASP A 32 5.02 25.99 -25.77
N LEU A 33 5.83 25.18 -26.42
CA LEU A 33 6.93 24.44 -25.79
C LEU A 33 8.25 25.18 -26.07
N PRO A 34 8.72 26.07 -25.16
CA PRO A 34 9.96 26.84 -25.38
C PRO A 34 11.21 25.95 -25.38
N GLN A 35 11.11 24.74 -24.81
CA GLN A 35 12.14 23.72 -24.84
C GLN A 35 11.50 22.35 -25.05
N ASP A 36 12.23 21.44 -25.68
CA ASP A 36 11.80 20.05 -25.84
C ASP A 36 11.74 19.35 -24.45
N PRO A 37 10.54 18.90 -24.01
CA PRO A 37 10.40 18.15 -22.76
C PRO A 37 11.26 16.90 -22.67
N LYS A 38 11.60 16.26 -23.80
CA LYS A 38 12.39 15.02 -23.84
C LYS A 38 13.78 15.21 -23.22
N ARG A 39 14.28 16.44 -23.10
CA ARG A 39 15.56 16.75 -22.45
C ARG A 39 15.63 16.32 -20.99
N LEU A 40 14.49 16.18 -20.32
CA LEU A 40 14.44 15.70 -18.92
C LEU A 40 14.48 14.18 -18.78
N LEU A 41 14.25 13.41 -19.85
CA LEU A 41 14.14 11.95 -19.77
C LEU A 41 15.38 11.30 -19.14
N VAL A 42 16.58 11.66 -19.61
CA VAL A 42 17.82 11.07 -19.09
C VAL A 42 18.00 11.38 -17.61
N PHE A 43 17.68 12.61 -17.19
CA PHE A 43 17.77 13.00 -15.79
C PHE A 43 16.78 12.22 -14.92
N THR A 44 15.49 12.15 -15.32
CA THR A 44 14.46 11.49 -14.51
C THR A 44 14.65 9.97 -14.47
N ILE A 45 15.11 9.37 -15.57
CA ILE A 45 15.53 7.95 -15.61
C ILE A 45 16.73 7.73 -14.68
N GLY A 46 17.71 8.64 -14.69
CA GLY A 46 18.87 8.59 -13.80
C GLY A 46 18.49 8.66 -12.32
N VAL A 47 17.51 9.51 -11.95
CA VAL A 47 17.00 9.59 -10.56
C VAL A 47 16.37 8.26 -10.12
N LEU A 48 15.53 7.66 -10.97
CA LEU A 48 14.93 6.34 -10.70
C LEU A 48 15.99 5.26 -10.59
N GLY A 49 16.90 5.18 -11.57
CA GLY A 49 17.97 4.17 -11.61
C GLY A 49 18.92 4.28 -10.43
N GLU A 50 19.34 5.48 -10.05
CA GLU A 50 20.23 5.68 -8.89
C GLU A 50 19.54 5.23 -7.60
N LEU A 51 18.30 5.66 -7.33
CA LEU A 51 17.59 5.22 -6.12
C LEU A 51 17.41 3.69 -6.11
N ALA A 52 16.98 3.13 -7.24
CA ALA A 52 16.76 1.69 -7.37
C ALA A 52 18.05 0.89 -7.13
N ALA A 53 19.18 1.33 -7.70
CA ALA A 53 20.49 0.71 -7.48
C ALA A 53 20.93 0.81 -6.01
N LEU A 54 20.72 1.96 -5.35
CA LEU A 54 21.04 2.17 -3.93
C LEU A 54 20.23 1.28 -2.99
N GLU A 55 18.95 1.02 -3.31
CA GLU A 55 18.11 0.11 -2.54
C GLU A 55 18.42 -1.37 -2.84
N SER A 56 18.91 -1.65 -4.04
CA SER A 56 19.29 -2.99 -4.47
C SER A 56 20.61 -3.47 -3.87
N ARG A 57 21.51 -2.56 -3.49
CA ARG A 57 22.80 -2.91 -2.85
C ARG A 57 22.61 -3.35 -1.39
N PRO A 58 23.22 -4.47 -0.96
CA PRO A 58 23.29 -4.80 0.45
C PRO A 58 24.12 -3.75 1.21
N SER A 59 23.64 -3.34 2.38
CA SER A 59 24.38 -2.48 3.32
C SER A 59 24.79 -1.08 2.82
N ASP A 60 24.01 -0.46 1.93
CA ASP A 60 24.27 0.94 1.52
C ASP A 60 23.75 1.94 2.56
N GLU A 61 24.67 2.56 3.31
CA GLU A 61 24.39 3.45 4.44
C GLU A 61 24.05 4.90 4.07
N ARG A 62 23.95 5.24 2.78
CA ARG A 62 23.70 6.62 2.30
C ARG A 62 22.23 7.05 2.44
N GLU A 63 21.67 6.91 3.63
CA GLU A 63 20.24 7.15 3.89
C GLU A 63 19.82 8.59 3.57
N GLY A 64 20.65 9.58 3.90
CA GLY A 64 20.38 10.98 3.54
C GLY A 64 20.24 11.18 2.03
N HIS A 65 21.07 10.51 1.23
CA HIS A 65 21.01 10.60 -0.22
C HIS A 65 19.79 9.87 -0.80
N LYS A 66 19.43 8.71 -0.24
CA LYS A 66 18.19 7.98 -0.58
C LYS A 66 16.96 8.85 -0.35
N GLN A 67 16.90 9.58 0.77
CA GLN A 67 15.79 10.49 1.05
C GLN A 67 15.73 11.67 0.06
N GLU A 68 16.86 12.26 -0.31
CA GLU A 68 16.90 13.29 -1.35
C GLU A 68 16.40 12.77 -2.70
N LEU A 69 16.91 11.61 -3.15
CA LEU A 69 16.49 10.97 -4.40
C LEU A 69 15.01 10.61 -4.39
N LYS A 70 14.48 10.12 -3.27
CA LYS A 70 13.05 9.84 -3.12
C LYS A 70 12.18 11.07 -3.31
N GLN A 71 12.59 12.24 -2.81
CA GLN A 71 11.88 13.51 -3.06
C GLN A 71 11.93 13.89 -4.55
N GLN A 72 13.08 13.71 -5.19
CA GLN A 72 13.23 13.93 -6.64
C GLN A 72 12.40 12.93 -7.46
N LEU A 73 12.21 11.72 -6.95
CA LEU A 73 11.49 10.65 -7.65
C LEU A 73 9.99 10.96 -7.77
N VAL A 74 9.41 11.71 -6.83
CA VAL A 74 8.04 12.25 -6.99
C VAL A 74 7.96 13.12 -8.24
N LEU A 75 8.93 14.02 -8.44
CA LEU A 75 8.98 14.90 -9.61
C LEU A 75 9.26 14.11 -10.90
N ALA A 76 10.11 13.09 -10.84
CA ALA A 76 10.35 12.20 -11.97
C ALA A 76 9.08 11.41 -12.36
N GLY A 77 8.34 10.87 -11.39
CA GLY A 77 7.06 10.20 -11.61
C GLY A 77 6.03 11.11 -12.27
N GLN A 78 5.89 12.35 -11.75
CA GLN A 78 5.04 13.38 -12.34
C GLN A 78 5.46 13.75 -13.76
N PHE A 79 6.77 13.84 -14.02
CA PHE A 79 7.29 14.12 -15.35
C PHE A 79 6.93 13.00 -16.35
N PHE A 80 7.18 11.74 -15.99
CA PHE A 80 6.85 10.60 -16.86
C PHE A 80 5.35 10.53 -17.17
N GLU A 81 4.50 10.72 -16.16
CA GLU A 81 3.04 10.78 -16.32
C GLU A 81 2.62 11.93 -17.24
N SER A 82 3.16 13.12 -17.00
CA SER A 82 2.81 14.31 -17.79
C SER A 82 3.27 14.17 -19.23
N LEU A 83 4.47 13.62 -19.46
CA LEU A 83 4.98 13.41 -20.81
C LEU A 83 4.12 12.39 -21.59
N SER A 84 3.70 11.31 -20.93
CA SER A 84 2.73 10.35 -21.47
C SER A 84 1.41 11.04 -21.88
N LEU A 85 0.80 11.80 -20.98
CA LEU A 85 -0.46 12.50 -21.21
C LEU A 85 -0.37 13.64 -22.23
N SER A 86 0.81 14.25 -22.40
CA SER A 86 1.05 15.35 -23.34
C SER A 86 1.06 14.91 -24.81
N ARG A 87 1.01 13.60 -25.10
CA ARG A 87 1.05 13.03 -26.47
C ARG A 87 2.30 13.38 -27.30
N LEU A 88 3.34 13.93 -26.68
CA LEU A 88 4.60 14.30 -27.35
C LEU A 88 5.50 13.09 -27.69
N THR A 89 5.22 11.94 -27.08
CA THR A 89 6.02 10.70 -27.20
C THR A 89 5.13 9.46 -27.17
N THR A 90 4.18 9.35 -28.10
CA THR A 90 3.21 8.24 -28.17
C THR A 90 3.88 6.86 -28.32
N GLU A 91 5.05 6.79 -28.98
CA GLU A 91 5.81 5.56 -29.20
C GLU A 91 6.33 4.90 -27.92
N ILE A 92 6.53 5.67 -26.85
CA ILE A 92 7.06 5.19 -25.56
C ILE A 92 6.05 5.39 -24.42
N ASP A 93 4.78 5.64 -24.74
CA ASP A 93 3.73 5.96 -23.77
C ASP A 93 3.62 4.90 -22.66
N GLU A 94 3.57 3.63 -23.02
CA GLU A 94 3.50 2.54 -22.03
C GLU A 94 4.76 2.43 -21.19
N TYR A 95 5.94 2.67 -21.78
CA TYR A 95 7.18 2.70 -21.01
C TYR A 95 7.17 3.82 -19.98
N LEU A 96 6.71 5.02 -20.35
CA LEU A 96 6.58 6.15 -19.42
C LEU A 96 5.61 5.84 -18.29
N LYS A 97 4.46 5.20 -18.57
CA LYS A 97 3.52 4.76 -17.53
C LYS A 97 4.15 3.75 -16.56
N ILE A 98 4.93 2.79 -17.05
CA ILE A 98 5.67 1.83 -16.22
C ILE A 98 6.68 2.56 -15.32
N LEU A 99 7.51 3.43 -15.89
CA LEU A 99 8.51 4.19 -15.13
C LEU A 99 7.87 5.13 -14.11
N SER A 100 6.76 5.77 -14.47
CA SER A 100 6.00 6.63 -13.57
C SER A 100 5.40 5.84 -12.40
N SER A 101 4.78 4.69 -12.69
CA SER A 101 4.22 3.80 -11.68
C SER A 101 5.31 3.30 -10.71
N ALA A 102 6.47 2.88 -11.21
CA ALA A 102 7.61 2.49 -10.39
C ALA A 102 8.15 3.65 -9.55
N SER A 103 8.26 4.84 -10.14
CA SER A 103 8.70 6.05 -9.45
C SER A 103 7.78 6.40 -8.29
N TYR A 104 6.46 6.39 -8.50
CA TYR A 104 5.50 6.63 -7.43
C TYR A 104 5.54 5.56 -6.33
N TYR A 105 5.71 4.29 -6.69
CA TYR A 105 5.83 3.22 -5.69
C TYR A 105 7.06 3.43 -4.80
N LEU A 106 8.23 3.62 -5.43
CA LEU A 106 9.48 3.93 -4.76
C LEU A 106 9.49 5.34 -4.13
N ALA A 107 8.48 6.17 -4.35
CA ALA A 107 8.30 7.44 -3.66
C ALA A 107 7.30 7.38 -2.49
N ASP A 108 6.87 6.18 -2.05
CA ASP A 108 5.83 5.98 -1.03
C ASP A 108 4.45 6.51 -1.44
N MET A 109 4.12 6.42 -2.73
CA MET A 109 2.80 6.75 -3.28
C MET A 109 2.13 5.53 -3.92
N PRO A 110 1.83 4.45 -3.15
CA PRO A 110 1.32 3.19 -3.70
C PRO A 110 -0.03 3.33 -4.41
N GLY A 111 -0.89 4.26 -3.98
CA GLY A 111 -2.16 4.54 -4.66
C GLY A 111 -1.98 5.08 -6.08
N SER A 112 -1.16 6.13 -6.24
CA SER A 112 -0.82 6.70 -7.55
C SER A 112 -0.09 5.70 -8.44
N SER A 113 0.81 4.91 -7.85
CA SER A 113 1.49 3.83 -8.56
C SER A 113 0.51 2.81 -9.14
N LEU A 114 -0.46 2.34 -8.33
CA LEU A 114 -1.42 1.32 -8.75
C LEU A 114 -2.38 1.83 -9.84
N VAL A 115 -2.80 3.10 -9.78
CA VAL A 115 -3.64 3.71 -10.82
C VAL A 115 -2.94 3.65 -12.18
N LEU A 116 -1.66 4.03 -12.24
CA LEU A 116 -0.88 3.97 -13.47
C LEU A 116 -0.57 2.53 -13.89
N ALA A 117 -0.26 1.64 -12.94
CA ALA A 117 -0.01 0.23 -13.24
C ALA A 117 -1.22 -0.42 -13.92
N ARG A 118 -2.44 -0.10 -13.48
CA ARG A 118 -3.69 -0.59 -14.08
C ARG A 118 -3.95 -0.04 -15.48
N ALA A 119 -3.41 1.12 -15.83
CA ALA A 119 -3.52 1.70 -17.15
C ALA A 119 -2.55 1.08 -18.18
N VAL A 120 -1.57 0.27 -17.73
CA VAL A 120 -0.64 -0.48 -18.59
C VAL A 120 -1.26 -1.84 -18.95
N ALA A 121 -1.06 -2.31 -20.18
CA ALA A 121 -1.54 -3.62 -20.59
C ALA A 121 -0.92 -4.72 -19.71
N THR A 122 -1.63 -5.82 -19.49
CA THR A 122 -1.08 -6.96 -18.74
C THR A 122 0.15 -7.55 -19.43
N ASN A 123 0.16 -7.52 -20.76
CA ASN A 123 1.33 -7.86 -21.57
C ASN A 123 1.75 -6.60 -22.34
N PRO A 124 2.60 -5.74 -21.77
CA PRO A 124 3.07 -4.56 -22.45
C PRO A 124 3.88 -4.94 -23.72
N PRO A 125 3.97 -4.02 -24.70
CA PRO A 125 4.87 -4.11 -25.84
C PRO A 125 6.29 -4.41 -25.40
N GLU A 126 7.02 -5.10 -26.26
CA GLU A 126 8.40 -5.50 -25.99
C GLU A 126 9.30 -4.27 -25.84
N LEU A 127 9.79 -4.04 -24.62
CA LEU A 127 10.77 -3.00 -24.31
C LEU A 127 12.18 -3.58 -24.26
N THR A 128 12.29 -4.86 -23.92
CA THR A 128 13.55 -5.62 -23.85
C THR A 128 13.33 -7.02 -24.43
N SER A 129 14.37 -7.60 -25.04
CA SER A 129 14.30 -8.98 -25.56
C SER A 129 14.06 -10.02 -24.46
N SER A 130 14.42 -9.69 -23.22
CA SER A 130 14.17 -10.52 -22.03
C SER A 130 12.81 -10.32 -21.39
N ARG A 131 12.04 -9.32 -21.82
CA ARG A 131 10.71 -8.96 -21.30
C ARG A 131 10.67 -8.70 -19.78
N LEU A 132 11.70 -8.05 -19.24
CA LEU A 132 11.73 -7.65 -17.82
C LEU A 132 10.57 -6.73 -17.43
N GLU A 133 10.06 -5.95 -18.37
CA GLU A 133 8.89 -5.10 -18.19
C GLU A 133 7.64 -5.88 -17.79
N CYS A 134 7.47 -7.13 -18.21
CA CYS A 134 6.33 -7.96 -17.82
C CYS A 134 6.39 -8.32 -16.33
N LEU A 135 7.58 -8.68 -15.83
CA LEU A 135 7.79 -8.93 -14.39
C LEU A 135 7.57 -7.65 -13.57
N LEU A 136 8.09 -6.51 -14.04
CA LEU A 136 7.90 -5.23 -13.36
C LEU A 136 6.42 -4.81 -13.29
N VAL A 137 5.67 -4.93 -14.39
CA VAL A 137 4.23 -4.64 -14.41
C VAL A 137 3.46 -5.57 -13.49
N TRP A 138 3.77 -6.87 -13.49
CA TRP A 138 3.17 -7.85 -12.59
C TRP A 138 3.36 -7.47 -11.11
N LEU A 139 4.57 -7.05 -10.74
CA LEU A 139 4.88 -6.57 -9.39
C LEU A 139 4.13 -5.28 -9.04
N LEU A 140 4.08 -4.31 -9.96
CA LEU A 140 3.39 -3.02 -9.75
C LEU A 140 1.88 -3.21 -9.57
N LYS A 141 1.25 -4.11 -10.34
CA LYS A 141 -0.17 -4.46 -10.18
C LYS A 141 -0.46 -5.25 -8.91
N SER A 142 0.55 -5.91 -8.33
CA SER A 142 0.42 -6.79 -7.16
C SER A 142 -0.57 -7.94 -7.37
N GLU A 143 -0.72 -8.41 -8.61
CA GLU A 143 -1.64 -9.49 -9.01
C GLU A 143 -0.94 -10.86 -8.89
N LEU A 144 -0.57 -11.23 -7.66
CA LEU A 144 0.31 -12.38 -7.44
C LEU A 144 -0.26 -13.72 -7.91
N ASN A 145 -1.60 -13.83 -7.99
CA ASN A 145 -2.30 -15.04 -8.42
C ASN A 145 -2.34 -15.21 -9.95
N GLN A 146 -1.96 -14.18 -10.73
CA GLN A 146 -1.94 -14.23 -12.19
C GLN A 146 -0.53 -14.46 -12.71
N ASN A 147 -0.39 -15.23 -13.79
CA ASN A 147 0.87 -15.36 -14.51
C ASN A 147 1.08 -14.18 -15.46
N PHE A 148 2.35 -13.93 -15.81
CA PHE A 148 2.75 -12.93 -16.80
C PHE A 148 3.48 -13.60 -17.97
N ALA A 149 3.52 -12.91 -19.12
CA ALA A 149 4.21 -13.44 -20.29
C ALA A 149 5.73 -13.40 -20.13
N LEU A 150 6.39 -14.49 -20.55
CA LEU A 150 7.84 -14.56 -20.71
C LEU A 150 8.21 -14.37 -22.19
N ALA A 151 9.47 -14.03 -22.45
CA ALA A 151 10.02 -14.10 -23.80
C ALA A 151 10.06 -15.57 -24.27
N SER A 152 9.94 -15.81 -25.58
CA SER A 152 10.01 -17.17 -26.13
C SER A 152 11.38 -17.83 -25.91
N LEU A 153 12.46 -17.07 -26.09
CA LEU A 153 13.85 -17.48 -25.91
C LEU A 153 14.63 -16.46 -25.05
N GLY A 154 14.01 -16.01 -23.94
CA GLY A 154 14.60 -15.00 -23.06
C GLY A 154 15.78 -15.54 -22.26
N SER A 155 16.93 -14.85 -22.34
CA SER A 155 18.17 -15.20 -21.63
C SER A 155 18.03 -15.23 -20.11
N TYR A 156 17.00 -14.57 -19.56
CA TYR A 156 16.75 -14.49 -18.13
C TYR A 156 15.46 -15.19 -17.67
N ASN A 157 14.81 -15.99 -18.55
CA ASN A 157 13.52 -16.59 -18.25
C ASN A 157 13.53 -17.45 -16.97
N ASP A 158 14.61 -18.18 -16.73
CA ASP A 158 14.72 -19.05 -15.56
C ASP A 158 14.91 -18.25 -14.27
N GLN A 159 15.72 -17.19 -14.29
CA GLN A 159 15.88 -16.25 -13.17
C GLN A 159 14.57 -15.52 -12.86
N ILE A 160 13.85 -15.07 -13.90
CA ILE A 160 12.54 -14.42 -13.76
C ILE A 160 11.53 -15.36 -13.08
N ARG A 161 11.47 -16.64 -13.50
CA ARG A 161 10.58 -17.64 -12.91
C ARG A 161 10.93 -17.92 -11.46
N ARG A 162 12.21 -18.20 -11.17
CA ARG A 162 12.67 -18.50 -9.81
C ARG A 162 12.41 -17.35 -8.86
N LEU A 163 12.75 -16.12 -9.26
CA LEU A 163 12.45 -14.93 -8.45
C LEU A 163 10.95 -14.74 -8.21
N ALA A 164 10.12 -14.87 -9.25
CA ALA A 164 8.67 -14.73 -9.10
C ALA A 164 8.08 -15.83 -8.18
N MET A 165 8.59 -17.06 -8.27
CA MET A 165 8.20 -18.18 -7.41
C MET A 165 8.63 -17.95 -5.96
N ALA A 166 9.90 -17.60 -5.72
CA ALA A 166 10.43 -17.30 -4.40
C ALA A 166 9.65 -16.16 -3.73
N TYR A 167 9.40 -15.07 -4.47
CA TYR A 167 8.62 -13.94 -3.95
C TYR A 167 7.17 -14.32 -3.63
N ARG A 168 6.49 -15.10 -4.47
CA ARG A 168 5.14 -15.63 -4.18
C ARG A 168 5.14 -16.50 -2.94
N ALA A 169 6.09 -17.44 -2.85
CA ALA A 169 6.22 -18.34 -1.72
C ALA A 169 6.44 -17.57 -0.41
N PHE A 170 7.30 -16.55 -0.42
CA PHE A 170 7.52 -15.68 0.74
C PHE A 170 6.22 -14.99 1.20
N ILE A 171 5.47 -14.36 0.28
CA ILE A 171 4.22 -13.68 0.62
C ILE A 171 3.16 -14.65 1.15
N ASN A 172 3.20 -15.91 0.73
CA ASN A 172 2.32 -16.98 1.19
C ASN A 172 2.86 -17.75 2.40
N THR A 173 3.96 -17.30 3.02
CA THR A 173 4.60 -17.96 4.17
C THR A 173 5.12 -19.38 3.88
N GLU A 174 5.49 -19.65 2.63
CA GLU A 174 6.03 -20.91 2.13
C GLU A 174 7.54 -20.88 1.88
N ALA A 175 8.18 -19.71 2.00
CA ALA A 175 9.62 -19.51 1.84
C ALA A 175 10.14 -18.42 2.81
N ASP A 176 11.44 -18.47 3.09
CA ASP A 176 12.11 -17.52 3.96
C ASP A 176 12.59 -16.28 3.19
N LEU A 177 12.93 -15.22 3.92
CA LEU A 177 13.47 -14.00 3.32
C LEU A 177 14.75 -14.26 2.52
N SER A 178 15.62 -15.15 3.02
CA SER A 178 16.89 -15.49 2.38
C SER A 178 16.70 -16.07 0.98
N ASP A 179 15.66 -16.87 0.77
CA ASP A 179 15.38 -17.49 -0.53
C ASP A 179 15.10 -16.41 -1.60
N VAL A 180 14.39 -15.34 -1.22
CA VAL A 180 14.12 -14.22 -2.12
C VAL A 180 15.38 -13.38 -2.32
N GLU A 181 16.16 -13.13 -1.27
CA GLU A 181 17.38 -12.34 -1.36
C GLU A 181 18.45 -13.00 -2.25
N ASP A 182 18.58 -14.32 -2.20
CA ASP A 182 19.51 -15.08 -3.05
C ASP A 182 19.12 -14.98 -4.53
N GLU A 183 17.83 -15.20 -4.85
CA GLU A 183 17.32 -15.06 -6.22
C GLU A 183 17.43 -13.63 -6.75
N LEU A 184 17.20 -12.62 -5.90
CA LEU A 184 17.41 -11.20 -6.24
C LEU A 184 18.87 -10.92 -6.61
N ASN A 185 19.81 -11.41 -5.80
CA ASN A 185 21.24 -11.20 -6.00
C ASN A 185 21.76 -11.92 -7.26
N GLU A 186 21.34 -13.16 -7.49
CA GLU A 186 21.70 -13.92 -8.69
C GLU A 186 21.15 -13.26 -9.95
N PHE A 187 19.87 -12.88 -9.93
CA PHE A 187 19.22 -12.25 -11.07
C PHE A 187 19.87 -10.92 -11.43
N ARG A 188 20.12 -10.07 -10.43
CA ARG A 188 20.81 -8.79 -10.60
C ARG A 188 22.21 -8.98 -11.17
N SER A 189 22.99 -9.90 -10.62
CA SER A 189 24.37 -10.16 -11.07
C SER A 189 24.42 -10.65 -12.52
N THR A 190 23.46 -11.50 -12.90
CA THR A 190 23.33 -12.01 -14.28
C THR A 190 23.05 -10.88 -15.26
N VAL A 191 22.07 -10.02 -14.97
CA VAL A 191 21.71 -8.90 -15.86
C VAL A 191 22.84 -7.87 -15.94
N TYR A 192 23.59 -7.63 -14.87
CA TYR A 192 24.75 -6.73 -14.91
C TYR A 192 25.91 -7.28 -15.75
N ALA A 193 26.03 -8.60 -15.92
CA ALA A 193 27.12 -9.21 -16.68
C ALA A 193 26.89 -9.15 -18.20
N SER A 194 25.62 -9.18 -18.66
CA SER A 194 25.30 -9.33 -20.09
C SER A 194 24.12 -8.49 -20.59
N GLY A 195 23.45 -7.75 -19.72
CA GLY A 195 22.27 -6.97 -20.06
C GLY A 195 22.57 -5.62 -20.68
N SER A 196 21.59 -5.09 -21.40
CA SER A 196 21.57 -3.72 -21.91
C SER A 196 21.33 -2.71 -20.78
N ASP A 197 21.64 -1.43 -21.03
CA ASP A 197 21.38 -0.32 -20.10
C ASP A 197 19.93 -0.29 -19.59
N ARG A 198 18.98 -0.62 -20.47
CA ARG A 198 17.56 -0.70 -20.12
C ARG A 198 17.26 -1.88 -19.21
N GLU A 199 17.85 -3.04 -19.46
CA GLU A 199 17.68 -4.21 -18.60
C GLU A 199 18.31 -3.99 -17.22
N VAL A 200 19.45 -3.30 -17.14
CA VAL A 200 20.08 -2.89 -15.88
C VAL A 200 19.17 -1.95 -15.08
N LEU A 201 18.57 -0.94 -15.73
CA LEU A 201 17.58 -0.08 -15.08
C LEU A 201 16.38 -0.89 -14.54
N LEU A 202 15.83 -1.80 -15.35
CA LEU A 202 14.66 -2.58 -14.98
C LEU A 202 14.96 -3.58 -13.86
N VAL A 203 16.11 -4.26 -13.89
CA VAL A 203 16.47 -5.24 -12.84
C VAL A 203 16.71 -4.55 -11.50
N ASP A 204 17.36 -3.37 -11.47
CA ASP A 204 17.51 -2.60 -10.23
C ASP A 204 16.15 -2.11 -9.72
N THR A 205 15.27 -1.67 -10.63
CA THR A 205 13.90 -1.23 -10.26
C THR A 205 13.09 -2.39 -9.67
N ILE A 206 13.15 -3.58 -10.28
CA ILE A 206 12.51 -4.80 -9.79
C ILE A 206 13.05 -5.18 -8.41
N ASN A 207 14.37 -5.15 -8.23
CA ASN A 207 15.02 -5.46 -6.96
C ASN A 207 14.57 -4.51 -5.84
N ALA A 208 14.66 -3.20 -6.08
CA ALA A 208 14.23 -2.18 -5.12
C ALA A 208 12.75 -2.35 -4.75
N LEU A 209 11.90 -2.61 -5.74
CA LEU A 209 10.47 -2.78 -5.56
C LEU A 209 10.15 -4.02 -4.70
N ILE A 210 10.76 -5.18 -4.99
CA ILE A 210 10.57 -6.40 -4.19
C ILE A 210 11.04 -6.18 -2.75
N LYS A 211 12.24 -5.61 -2.55
CA LYS A 211 12.75 -5.30 -1.20
C LYS A 211 11.80 -4.39 -0.44
N ARG A 212 11.25 -3.35 -1.08
CA ARG A 212 10.25 -2.48 -0.46
C ARG A 212 8.96 -3.21 -0.14
N LYS A 213 8.44 -4.04 -1.05
CA LYS A 213 7.23 -4.84 -0.81
C LYS A 213 7.40 -5.77 0.37
N ILE A 214 8.53 -6.45 0.47
CA ILE A 214 8.88 -7.32 1.60
C ILE A 214 8.94 -6.50 2.90
N ASN A 215 9.72 -5.42 2.93
CA ASN A 215 9.89 -4.58 4.13
C ASN A 215 8.57 -3.97 4.61
N ASN A 216 7.67 -3.66 3.68
CA ASN A 216 6.36 -3.11 3.97
C ASN A 216 5.27 -4.18 4.08
N SER A 217 5.58 -5.46 3.90
CA SER A 217 4.59 -6.53 3.93
C SER A 217 3.97 -6.65 5.31
N SER A 218 2.73 -7.14 5.38
CA SER A 218 2.07 -7.44 6.64
C SER A 218 2.84 -8.50 7.45
N LEU A 219 3.54 -9.42 6.79
CA LEU A 219 4.38 -10.43 7.44
C LEU A 219 5.49 -9.80 8.29
N ILE A 220 6.15 -8.76 7.78
CA ILE A 220 7.23 -8.06 8.49
C ILE A 220 6.66 -6.98 9.43
N CYS A 221 5.68 -6.22 8.96
CA CYS A 221 5.17 -5.05 9.68
C CYS A 221 4.32 -5.42 10.90
N LEU A 222 3.52 -6.49 10.86
CA LEU A 222 2.66 -6.86 11.97
C LEU A 222 3.47 -7.21 13.23
N PRO A 223 4.44 -8.14 13.21
CA PRO A 223 5.24 -8.43 14.41
C PRO A 223 6.02 -7.20 14.88
N LYS A 224 6.65 -6.47 13.95
CA LYS A 224 7.45 -5.27 14.24
C LYS A 224 6.65 -4.20 14.99
N TYR A 225 5.45 -3.88 14.52
CA TYR A 225 4.66 -2.77 15.05
C TYR A 225 3.73 -3.17 16.20
N THR A 226 3.33 -4.43 16.29
CA THR A 226 2.41 -4.90 17.35
C THR A 226 3.15 -5.52 18.53
N GLY A 227 4.39 -6.02 18.32
CA GLY A 227 5.11 -6.81 19.31
C GLY A 227 4.55 -8.23 19.51
N LEU A 228 3.63 -8.67 18.63
CA LEU A 228 3.06 -10.01 18.66
C LEU A 228 3.84 -10.94 17.73
N GLU A 229 3.94 -12.21 18.11
CA GLU A 229 4.49 -13.23 17.23
C GLU A 229 3.64 -13.40 15.96
N GLN A 230 4.29 -13.70 14.84
CA GLN A 230 3.64 -13.88 13.54
C GLN A 230 2.53 -14.95 13.59
N ASN A 231 2.72 -16.01 14.38
CA ASN A 231 1.75 -17.09 14.54
C ASN A 231 0.37 -16.60 15.04
N ARG A 232 0.32 -15.52 15.83
CA ARG A 232 -0.96 -14.92 16.27
C ARG A 232 -1.74 -14.32 15.11
N TRP A 233 -1.08 -13.98 14.01
CA TRP A 233 -1.67 -13.38 12.83
C TRP A 233 -1.99 -14.39 11.72
N HIS A 234 -1.71 -15.69 11.91
CA HIS A 234 -1.87 -16.73 10.88
C HIS A 234 -3.25 -16.67 10.20
N GLN A 235 -4.33 -16.65 10.99
CA GLN A 235 -5.70 -16.60 10.47
C GLN A 235 -6.00 -15.30 9.72
N THR A 236 -5.51 -14.16 10.21
CA THR A 236 -5.66 -12.87 9.55
C THR A 236 -4.87 -12.82 8.23
N LEU A 237 -3.65 -13.36 8.22
CA LEU A 237 -2.78 -13.38 7.04
C LEU A 237 -3.29 -14.33 5.94
N ALA A 238 -3.95 -15.43 6.34
CA ALA A 238 -4.59 -16.38 5.43
C ALA A 238 -5.80 -15.77 4.69
N ASN A 239 -6.43 -14.73 5.23
CA ASN A 239 -7.51 -14.04 4.54
C ASN A 239 -6.98 -13.28 3.31
N GLU A 240 -7.45 -13.64 2.11
CA GLU A 240 -7.07 -12.98 0.85
C GLU A 240 -7.48 -11.50 0.81
N LYS A 241 -8.58 -11.13 1.46
CA LYS A 241 -9.06 -9.74 1.55
C LYS A 241 -8.25 -8.91 2.53
N PHE A 242 -7.43 -9.54 3.37
CA PHE A 242 -6.56 -8.81 4.29
C PHE A 242 -5.42 -8.14 3.53
N MET A 243 -5.06 -6.93 3.97
CA MET A 243 -3.99 -6.17 3.35
C MET A 243 -2.68 -6.93 3.41
N LYS A 244 -1.99 -7.07 2.27
CA LYS A 244 -0.68 -7.73 2.19
C LYS A 244 0.49 -6.78 2.42
N GLU A 245 0.27 -5.47 2.27
CA GLU A 245 1.30 -4.44 2.39
C GLU A 245 0.78 -3.22 3.18
N PHE A 246 1.61 -2.71 4.10
CA PHE A 246 1.37 -1.50 4.87
C PHE A 246 1.74 -0.26 4.07
N TRP A 247 0.77 0.62 3.89
CA TRP A 247 0.93 1.95 3.32
C TRP A 247 1.66 2.88 4.30
N PRO A 248 2.21 4.01 3.81
CA PRO A 248 3.00 4.93 4.64
C PRO A 248 2.29 5.37 5.93
N ALA A 249 0.98 5.61 5.86
CA ALA A 249 0.19 5.99 7.02
C ALA A 249 0.11 4.86 8.07
N GLN A 250 -0.14 3.62 7.67
CA GLN A 250 -0.18 2.47 8.61
C GLN A 250 1.19 2.20 9.22
N ARG A 251 2.27 2.38 8.44
CA ARG A 251 3.65 2.31 8.98
C ARG A 251 3.94 3.43 9.98
N LEU A 252 3.33 4.61 9.81
CA LEU A 252 3.45 5.71 10.79
C LEU A 252 2.67 5.37 12.08
N VAL A 253 1.43 4.89 11.95
CA VAL A 253 0.60 4.40 13.08
C VAL A 253 1.35 3.34 13.88
N GLY A 254 1.98 2.37 13.20
CA GLY A 254 2.80 1.35 13.83
C GLY A 254 4.05 1.90 14.53
N ARG A 255 4.77 2.83 13.89
CA ARG A 255 5.97 3.47 14.48
C ARG A 255 5.67 4.31 15.72
N LEU A 256 4.49 4.94 15.77
CA LEU A 256 4.04 5.73 16.91
C LEU A 256 3.50 4.87 18.07
N GLY A 257 3.56 3.53 17.97
CA GLY A 257 3.15 2.63 19.05
C GLY A 257 1.64 2.46 19.19
N VAL A 258 0.83 3.02 18.29
CA VAL A 258 -0.65 2.95 18.37
C VAL A 258 -1.11 1.49 18.30
N LEU A 259 -0.47 0.67 17.47
CA LEU A 259 -0.76 -0.76 17.42
C LEU A 259 -0.37 -1.51 18.70
N LYS A 260 0.44 -0.93 19.59
CA LYS A 260 0.75 -1.47 20.93
C LYS A 260 -0.19 -0.96 22.02
N GLY A 261 -1.09 -0.03 21.69
CA GLY A 261 -2.08 0.52 22.62
C GLY A 261 -1.90 1.99 22.96
N GLU A 262 -0.94 2.69 22.36
CA GLU A 262 -0.79 4.14 22.55
C GLU A 262 -1.98 4.89 21.94
N SER A 263 -2.45 5.94 22.62
CA SER A 263 -3.49 6.83 22.10
C SER A 263 -2.92 7.77 21.04
N ALA A 264 -3.72 8.11 20.02
CA ALA A 264 -3.29 9.01 18.95
C ALA A 264 -4.44 9.82 18.35
N VAL A 265 -4.10 11.00 17.81
CA VAL A 265 -4.97 11.78 16.93
C VAL A 265 -4.44 11.65 15.51
N MET A 266 -5.27 11.12 14.61
CA MET A 266 -4.86 10.80 13.23
C MET A 266 -5.57 11.67 12.21
N GLN A 267 -4.84 12.63 11.63
CA GLN A 267 -5.29 13.34 10.45
C GLN A 267 -4.82 12.60 9.19
N MET A 268 -5.75 11.98 8.48
CA MET A 268 -5.46 11.31 7.21
C MET A 268 -6.38 11.87 6.10
N PRO A 269 -5.89 12.02 4.86
CA PRO A 269 -6.74 12.27 3.71
C PRO A 269 -7.72 11.12 3.48
N THR A 270 -8.85 11.40 2.83
CA THR A 270 -9.71 10.35 2.28
C THR A 270 -8.90 9.50 1.31
N SER A 271 -9.12 8.18 1.32
CA SER A 271 -8.35 7.16 0.58
C SER A 271 -6.97 6.78 1.14
N ALA A 272 -6.43 7.43 2.17
CA ALA A 272 -5.11 7.09 2.73
C ALA A 272 -5.08 5.82 3.63
N GLY A 273 -6.17 5.07 3.71
CA GLY A 273 -6.24 3.82 4.48
C GLY A 273 -6.68 3.95 5.94
N LYS A 274 -7.55 4.92 6.28
CA LYS A 274 -8.09 5.10 7.64
C LYS A 274 -8.76 3.83 8.18
N THR A 275 -9.72 3.28 7.44
CA THR A 275 -10.49 2.10 7.84
C THR A 275 -9.58 0.90 8.12
N LYS A 276 -8.57 0.67 7.28
CA LYS A 276 -7.57 -0.38 7.48
C LYS A 276 -6.67 -0.12 8.70
N SER A 277 -6.37 1.14 9.01
CA SER A 277 -5.63 1.49 10.23
C SER A 277 -6.46 1.17 11.49
N ILE A 278 -7.76 1.48 11.49
CA ILE A 278 -8.69 1.14 12.57
C ILE A 278 -8.80 -0.39 12.73
N GLU A 279 -8.96 -1.12 11.62
CA GLU A 279 -8.98 -2.58 11.61
C GLU A 279 -7.73 -3.17 12.28
N LEU A 280 -6.53 -2.67 11.93
CA LEU A 280 -5.26 -3.09 12.53
C LEU A 280 -5.19 -2.80 14.04
N ILE A 281 -5.66 -1.64 14.48
CA ILE A 281 -5.68 -1.25 15.90
C ILE A 281 -6.55 -2.23 16.70
N ILE A 282 -7.75 -2.52 16.21
CA ILE A 282 -8.70 -3.42 16.88
C ILE A 282 -8.15 -4.85 16.91
N ARG A 283 -7.72 -5.38 15.75
CA ARG A 283 -7.11 -6.72 15.67
C ARG A 283 -5.93 -6.86 16.62
N SER A 284 -5.04 -5.87 16.65
CA SER A 284 -3.91 -5.87 17.57
C SER A 284 -4.35 -5.84 19.05
N GLY A 285 -5.35 -5.02 19.39
CA GLY A 285 -5.92 -4.96 20.75
C GLY A 285 -6.49 -6.29 21.21
N PHE A 286 -7.21 -6.99 20.33
CA PHE A 286 -7.79 -8.31 20.60
C PHE A 286 -6.71 -9.40 20.68
N LEU A 287 -5.85 -9.51 19.65
CA LEU A 287 -4.81 -10.55 19.59
C LEU A 287 -3.76 -10.42 20.70
N SER A 288 -3.51 -9.21 21.20
CA SER A 288 -2.64 -8.98 22.37
C SER A 288 -3.32 -9.27 23.72
N GLY A 289 -4.65 -9.45 23.73
CA GLY A 289 -5.43 -9.65 24.96
C GLY A 289 -5.65 -8.38 25.79
N ARG A 290 -5.22 -7.21 25.29
CA ARG A 290 -5.40 -5.91 25.96
C ARG A 290 -6.86 -5.46 25.95
N ALA A 291 -7.63 -5.89 24.96
CA ALA A 291 -9.02 -5.53 24.79
C ALA A 291 -9.90 -6.75 24.51
N LYS A 292 -11.13 -6.72 25.03
CA LYS A 292 -12.21 -7.65 24.63
C LYS A 292 -13.35 -6.94 23.90
N LEU A 293 -13.41 -5.62 24.05
CA LEU A 293 -14.42 -4.76 23.48
C LEU A 293 -13.74 -3.58 22.79
N ALA A 294 -14.15 -3.27 21.56
CA ALA A 294 -13.80 -2.03 20.88
C ALA A 294 -15.06 -1.20 20.62
N VAL A 295 -15.01 0.10 20.84
CA VAL A 295 -16.11 1.03 20.57
C VAL A 295 -15.64 2.02 19.51
N ILE A 296 -16.38 2.09 18.41
CA ILE A 296 -16.15 3.02 17.31
C ILE A 296 -17.25 4.06 17.34
N VAL A 297 -16.88 5.33 17.43
CA VAL A 297 -17.83 6.44 17.46
C VAL A 297 -17.79 7.19 16.13
N ALA A 298 -18.90 7.18 15.40
CA ALA A 298 -19.01 7.85 14.11
C ALA A 298 -20.12 8.92 14.12
N PRO A 299 -19.93 10.05 13.40
CA PRO A 299 -20.81 11.22 13.51
C PRO A 299 -22.24 11.02 13.02
N PHE A 300 -22.49 10.06 12.12
CA PHE A 300 -23.82 9.85 11.52
C PHE A 300 -24.13 8.37 11.35
N ARG A 301 -25.43 8.02 11.40
CA ARG A 301 -25.92 6.64 11.24
C ARG A 301 -25.48 5.98 9.95
N ALA A 302 -25.49 6.73 8.84
CA ALA A 302 -25.09 6.18 7.55
C ALA A 302 -23.63 5.69 7.57
N LEU A 303 -22.74 6.45 8.22
CA LEU A 303 -21.35 6.06 8.39
C LEU A 303 -21.19 4.92 9.40
N CYS A 304 -22.00 4.88 10.46
CA CYS A 304 -22.04 3.72 11.37
C CYS A 304 -22.36 2.43 10.59
N ARG A 305 -23.40 2.46 9.74
CA ARG A 305 -23.79 1.33 8.89
C ARG A 305 -22.68 0.90 7.93
N GLU A 306 -22.02 1.87 7.28
CA GLU A 306 -20.90 1.62 6.38
C GLU A 306 -19.74 0.92 7.11
N ILE A 307 -19.36 1.41 8.29
CA ILE A 307 -18.31 0.81 9.12
C ILE A 307 -18.71 -0.61 9.55
N THR A 308 -19.93 -0.79 10.08
CA THR A 308 -20.44 -2.09 10.53
C THR A 308 -20.39 -3.10 9.38
N GLN A 309 -20.89 -2.74 8.19
CA GLN A 309 -20.87 -3.62 7.03
C GLN A 309 -19.45 -3.98 6.59
N GLY A 310 -18.57 -2.97 6.45
CA GLY A 310 -17.18 -3.21 6.08
C GLY A 310 -16.43 -4.08 7.10
N PHE A 311 -16.79 -3.99 8.37
CA PHE A 311 -16.17 -4.77 9.44
C PHE A 311 -16.73 -6.18 9.51
N MET A 312 -18.03 -6.40 9.27
CA MET A 312 -18.59 -7.75 9.13
C MET A 312 -17.85 -8.54 8.03
N GLU A 313 -17.55 -7.89 6.90
CA GLU A 313 -16.78 -8.52 5.81
C GLU A 313 -15.31 -8.73 6.19
N SER A 314 -14.70 -7.76 6.88
CA SER A 314 -13.27 -7.84 7.24
C SER A 314 -13.00 -8.86 8.33
N PHE A 315 -13.93 -9.04 9.28
CA PHE A 315 -13.82 -9.94 10.43
C PHE A 315 -14.63 -11.24 10.27
N GLU A 316 -15.11 -11.56 9.07
CA GLU A 316 -15.97 -12.72 8.77
C GLU A 316 -15.42 -14.05 9.32
N HIS A 317 -14.10 -14.21 9.30
CA HIS A 317 -13.43 -15.41 9.78
C HIS A 317 -12.89 -15.30 11.20
N ASP A 318 -13.01 -14.16 11.86
CA ASP A 318 -12.51 -13.97 13.22
C ASP A 318 -13.59 -14.29 14.27
N SER A 319 -13.17 -14.65 15.48
CA SER A 319 -14.05 -14.83 16.64
C SER A 319 -14.47 -13.45 17.22
N VAL A 320 -15.07 -12.60 16.37
CA VAL A 320 -15.43 -11.22 16.69
C VAL A 320 -16.89 -10.97 16.32
N ASN A 321 -17.67 -10.50 17.29
CA ASN A 321 -19.03 -10.04 17.05
C ASN A 321 -19.03 -8.55 16.68
N ILE A 322 -19.65 -8.17 15.56
CA ILE A 322 -19.74 -6.78 15.10
C ILE A 322 -21.18 -6.30 15.24
N ASN A 323 -21.43 -5.31 16.11
CA ASN A 323 -22.76 -4.78 16.38
C ASN A 323 -22.84 -3.26 16.21
N GLU A 324 -23.96 -2.79 15.66
CA GLU A 324 -24.32 -1.37 15.59
C GLU A 324 -25.39 -1.05 16.63
N LEU A 325 -25.15 -0.04 17.46
CA LEU A 325 -26.17 0.49 18.36
C LEU A 325 -27.11 1.39 17.58
N ARG A 326 -28.36 0.96 17.43
CA ARG A 326 -29.36 1.70 16.66
C ARG A 326 -30.01 2.77 17.53
N ASP A 327 -30.34 3.89 16.90
CA ASP A 327 -31.13 4.93 17.54
C ASP A 327 -32.62 4.54 17.56
N VAL A 328 -32.97 3.66 18.49
CA VAL A 328 -34.33 3.59 19.03
C VAL A 328 -34.27 4.27 20.40
N THR A 329 -35.26 5.12 20.68
CA THR A 329 -35.37 5.92 21.92
C THR A 329 -35.65 5.08 23.17
N SER A 330 -35.97 3.80 22.99
CA SER A 330 -36.01 2.76 24.00
C SER A 330 -34.81 1.84 23.85
N VAL A 331 -34.24 1.40 24.97
CA VAL A 331 -33.44 0.18 24.98
C VAL A 331 -34.44 -0.96 24.79
N ASP A 332 -34.62 -1.40 23.55
CA ASP A 332 -35.48 -2.54 23.22
C ASP A 332 -34.98 -3.79 23.98
N GLU A 333 -35.83 -4.80 24.18
CA GLU A 333 -35.46 -6.01 24.95
C GLU A 333 -34.16 -6.65 24.42
N ASP A 334 -33.97 -6.63 23.09
CA ASP A 334 -32.75 -7.09 22.42
C ASP A 334 -31.51 -6.26 22.80
N GLU A 335 -31.64 -4.93 22.94
CA GLU A 335 -30.54 -4.07 23.38
C GLU A 335 -30.23 -4.29 24.87
N GLN A 336 -31.24 -4.54 25.71
CA GLN A 336 -31.03 -4.87 27.13
C GLN A 336 -30.36 -6.24 27.29
N GLU A 337 -30.75 -7.22 26.48
CA GLU A 337 -30.12 -8.53 26.44
C GLU A 337 -28.67 -8.41 25.94
N PHE A 338 -28.42 -7.60 24.93
CA PHE A 338 -27.07 -7.29 24.45
C PHE A 338 -26.23 -6.56 25.51
N LEU A 339 -26.79 -5.61 26.25
CA LEU A 339 -26.11 -4.94 27.36
C LEU A 339 -25.81 -5.92 28.50
N LYS A 340 -26.75 -6.80 28.85
CA LYS A 340 -26.52 -7.88 29.82
C LYS A 340 -25.43 -8.85 29.32
N PHE A 341 -25.41 -9.17 28.03
CA PHE A 341 -24.35 -9.95 27.40
C PHE A 341 -22.99 -9.24 27.48
N LEU A 342 -22.92 -7.94 27.19
CA LEU A 342 -21.71 -7.13 27.34
C LEU A 342 -21.25 -6.98 28.79
N LEU A 343 -22.18 -6.94 29.74
CA LEU A 343 -21.95 -6.68 31.16
C LEU A 343 -21.69 -7.95 31.99
N GLY A 344 -22.23 -9.10 31.59
CA GLY A 344 -22.10 -10.38 32.31
C GLY A 344 -20.67 -10.94 32.40
N GLU A 345 -20.43 -11.76 33.41
CA GLU A 345 -19.14 -12.44 33.65
C GLU A 345 -18.96 -13.69 32.76
N ASP A 346 -20.04 -14.24 32.22
CA ASP A 346 -20.00 -15.35 31.26
C ASP A 346 -19.95 -14.83 29.82
N PHE A 347 -18.75 -14.39 29.40
CA PHE A 347 -18.37 -14.29 27.99
C PHE A 347 -18.26 -15.70 27.36
N LYS A 348 -19.27 -16.57 27.57
CA LYS A 348 -19.39 -17.91 26.97
C LYS A 348 -20.27 -17.86 25.72
N GLY A 349 -20.02 -16.87 24.87
CA GLY A 349 -20.63 -16.77 23.55
C GLY A 349 -19.80 -17.46 22.48
N LYS A 350 -20.35 -17.56 21.27
CA LYS A 350 -19.66 -18.03 20.05
C LYS A 350 -18.44 -17.18 19.65
N HIS A 351 -18.30 -15.98 20.22
CA HIS A 351 -17.28 -14.99 19.87
C HIS A 351 -16.46 -14.56 21.09
N ASP A 352 -15.14 -14.42 20.92
CA ASP A 352 -14.18 -14.06 21.97
C ASP A 352 -14.09 -12.54 22.21
N HIS A 353 -14.42 -11.75 21.18
CA HIS A 353 -14.31 -10.29 21.20
C HIS A 353 -15.56 -9.63 20.60
N THR A 354 -15.75 -8.34 20.86
CA THR A 354 -16.88 -7.57 20.31
C THR A 354 -16.43 -6.19 19.84
N VAL A 355 -16.96 -5.73 18.70
CA VAL A 355 -16.86 -4.36 18.23
C VAL A 355 -18.26 -3.75 18.24
N ILE A 356 -18.37 -2.56 18.82
CA ILE A 356 -19.60 -1.76 18.85
C ILE A 356 -19.39 -0.51 18.01
N VAL A 357 -20.31 -0.23 17.10
CA VAL A 357 -20.35 1.01 16.33
C VAL A 357 -21.54 1.84 16.79
N SER A 358 -21.32 3.12 17.11
CA SER A 358 -22.37 4.00 17.63
C SER A 358 -22.19 5.46 17.25
N THR A 359 -23.27 6.22 17.36
CA THR A 359 -23.22 7.69 17.37
C THR A 359 -22.79 8.20 18.75
N PRO A 360 -22.21 9.41 18.84
CA PRO A 360 -21.89 10.02 20.13
C PRO A 360 -23.10 10.09 21.07
N GLU A 361 -24.27 10.46 20.55
CA GLU A 361 -25.50 10.64 21.32
C GLU A 361 -25.98 9.32 21.94
N LYS A 362 -25.99 8.22 21.18
CA LYS A 362 -26.42 6.91 21.67
C LYS A 362 -25.42 6.34 22.66
N LEU A 363 -24.12 6.50 22.43
CA LEU A 363 -23.11 6.08 23.40
C LEU A 363 -23.27 6.83 24.74
N VAL A 364 -23.49 8.15 24.71
CA VAL A 364 -23.75 8.93 25.93
C VAL A 364 -25.03 8.49 26.62
N TYR A 365 -26.10 8.21 25.86
CA TYR A 365 -27.35 7.68 26.41
C TYR A 365 -27.11 6.35 27.17
N LEU A 366 -26.36 5.42 26.58
CA LEU A 366 -26.03 4.14 27.20
C LEU A 366 -25.17 4.29 28.45
N LEU A 367 -24.14 5.13 28.40
CA LEU A 367 -23.26 5.36 29.55
C LEU A 367 -23.98 6.01 30.74
N ARG A 368 -25.07 6.75 30.50
CA ARG A 368 -25.93 7.29 31.56
C ARG A 368 -26.80 6.22 32.21
N HIS A 369 -27.31 5.28 31.43
CA HIS A 369 -28.17 4.20 31.94
C HIS A 369 -27.37 3.06 32.56
N GLU A 370 -26.18 2.75 32.03
CA GLU A 370 -25.28 1.71 32.54
C GLU A 370 -23.84 2.24 32.68
N PRO A 371 -23.54 3.02 33.74
CA PRO A 371 -22.20 3.57 33.98
C PRO A 371 -21.11 2.52 34.20
N SER A 372 -21.50 1.27 34.47
CA SER A 372 -20.63 0.11 34.64
C SER A 372 -19.80 -0.20 33.39
N LEU A 373 -20.31 0.13 32.18
CA LEU A 373 -19.61 -0.02 30.90
C LEU A 373 -18.29 0.76 30.86
N ALA A 374 -18.26 1.99 31.38
CA ALA A 374 -17.07 2.83 31.39
C ALA A 374 -15.96 2.32 32.32
N LYS A 375 -16.29 1.42 33.28
CA LYS A 375 -15.33 0.90 34.26
C LYS A 375 -14.62 -0.38 33.80
N LYS A 376 -14.97 -0.94 32.65
CA LYS A 376 -14.27 -2.13 32.12
C LYS A 376 -12.94 -1.72 31.49
N ASN A 377 -11.84 -2.06 32.17
CA ASN A 377 -10.43 -1.76 31.82
C ASN A 377 -9.91 -2.43 30.51
N ARG A 378 -10.77 -2.75 29.54
CA ARG A 378 -10.41 -3.50 28.31
C ARG A 378 -11.14 -2.96 27.07
N LEU A 379 -11.23 -1.64 26.99
CA LEU A 379 -11.85 -0.88 25.91
C LEU A 379 -10.77 -0.33 24.96
N VAL A 380 -11.05 -0.42 23.67
CA VAL A 380 -10.35 0.35 22.64
C VAL A 380 -11.37 1.30 22.05
N ASP A 381 -11.24 2.58 22.37
CA ASP A 381 -12.10 3.65 21.85
C ASP A 381 -11.42 4.27 20.63
N ILE A 382 -12.13 4.30 19.49
CA ILE A 382 -11.60 4.81 18.21
C ILE A 382 -12.53 5.86 17.61
#